data_AF-A0A3N5TUA5-F1
#
_entry.id   AF-A0A3N5TUA5-F1
#
_cell.length_a   1.000
_cell.length_b   1.000
_cell.length_c   1.000
_cell.angle_alpha   90.00
_cell.angle_beta   90.00
_cell.angle_gamma   90.00
#
_symmetry.space_group_name_H-M   'P 1'
#
loop_
_entity.id
_entity.type
_entity.pdbx_description
1 polymer ?
#
loop_
_entity_poly.entity_id
_entity_poly.type
_entity_poly.pdbx_seq_one_letter_code
_entity_poly.pdbx_strand_id
1 'polypeptide(L)'
;MALGDPDIAPPPDGEDTDGPESNFDTVRRGFAPDQVAGYLKRVATGVLSLESRIEGIRFELLEARRERDEARAALEAADPNVAASQHVTELVRGFDDQVGGLLRDAEVEAGRVQSDVRAEAGRILAKAREEADRIVAEARAEAERTRADVQTEEQEARIRAARSIYQARQENDRASRDLSAMRETMLETFRGIRDRAVVALDEVEAAIEKEAASDPVVIVEDADELASTEVPQVPRPDL
;
A
#
# COMPACT_ATOMS: atom_id res chain seq x y z
N MET A 1 18.70 62.97 17.95
CA MET A 1 20.14 62.88 18.26
C MET A 1 20.84 63.78 17.25
N ALA A 2 20.85 65.09 17.46
CA ALA A 2 21.77 65.79 18.36
C ALA A 2 23.24 65.53 17.94
N LEU A 3 23.63 66.08 16.79
CA LEU A 3 25.02 66.39 16.44
C LEU A 3 25.43 67.58 17.33
N GLY A 4 25.75 67.27 18.58
CA GLY A 4 26.46 68.16 19.49
C GLY A 4 27.89 67.66 19.55
N ASP A 5 28.75 68.21 18.69
CA ASP A 5 30.19 68.17 18.87
C ASP A 5 30.65 69.58 19.23
N PRO A 6 31.71 69.69 20.03
CA PRO A 6 31.65 70.41 21.28
C PRO A 6 32.34 71.76 21.14
N ASP A 7 31.82 72.70 21.90
CA ASP A 7 32.57 73.73 22.63
C ASP A 7 34.06 73.76 22.27
N ILE A 8 34.39 74.51 21.20
CA ILE A 8 35.74 74.97 20.93
C ILE A 8 36.03 75.93 22.08
N ALA A 9 36.50 75.37 23.19
CA ALA A 9 37.01 76.14 24.29
C ALA A 9 38.03 77.12 23.70
N PRO A 10 37.84 78.43 23.90
CA PRO A 10 38.86 79.39 23.51
C PRO A 10 40.16 78.98 24.22
N PRO A 11 41.33 79.10 23.56
CA PRO A 11 42.59 78.81 24.24
C PRO A 11 42.59 79.59 25.57
N PRO A 12 42.89 78.93 26.70
CA PRO A 12 42.91 79.62 27.99
C PRO A 12 43.89 80.77 27.85
N ASP A 13 43.35 81.97 28.09
CA ASP A 13 44.00 83.21 28.45
C ASP A 13 45.48 83.21 28.09
N GLY A 14 45.80 83.90 26.99
CA GLY A 14 47.15 84.36 26.74
C GLY A 14 47.60 85.09 27.99
N GLU A 15 48.32 84.35 28.85
CA GLU A 15 48.94 84.86 30.06
C GLU A 15 49.57 86.17 29.68
N ASP A 16 49.13 87.21 30.39
CA ASP A 16 49.64 88.55 30.37
C ASP A 16 51.16 88.51 30.12
N THR A 17 51.57 88.61 28.86
CA THR A 17 52.88 89.14 28.54
C THR A 17 52.74 90.64 28.71
N ASP A 18 52.50 91.04 29.96
CA ASP A 18 52.79 92.35 30.48
C ASP A 18 54.31 92.47 30.40
N GLY A 19 54.77 92.68 29.16
CA GLY A 19 56.16 92.89 28.85
C GLY A 19 56.59 94.05 29.73
N PRO A 20 57.68 93.94 30.49
CA PRO A 20 58.02 94.90 31.52
C PRO A 20 58.03 96.30 30.93
N GLU A 21 57.02 97.12 31.25
CA GLU A 21 56.90 98.49 30.76
C GLU A 21 58.19 99.22 31.14
N SER A 22 58.98 99.54 30.12
CA SER A 22 60.38 99.90 30.31
C SER A 22 60.54 101.42 30.29
N ASN A 23 60.16 102.07 31.38
CA ASN A 23 60.48 103.49 31.56
C ASN A 23 61.90 103.58 32.16
N PHE A 24 62.90 103.79 31.30
CA PHE A 24 64.29 103.93 31.69
C PHE A 24 64.62 105.41 31.95
N ASP A 25 65.31 105.72 33.04
CA ASP A 25 65.79 107.07 33.32
C ASP A 25 66.97 107.42 32.39
N THR A 26 66.93 108.62 31.78
CA THR A 26 68.00 109.13 30.93
C THR A 26 68.95 110.05 31.70
N VAL A 27 70.23 109.71 31.72
CA VAL A 27 71.31 110.59 32.17
C VAL A 27 71.74 111.50 30.98
N ARG A 28 72.48 112.59 31.25
CA ARG A 28 72.91 113.66 30.29
C ARG A 28 73.45 113.18 28.93
N ARG A 29 73.76 111.88 28.78
CA ARG A 29 73.91 111.17 27.51
C ARG A 29 73.63 109.66 27.70
N GLY A 30 72.36 109.23 27.58
CA GLY A 30 71.96 107.81 27.49
C GLY A 30 71.17 107.26 28.68
N PHE A 31 70.71 106.01 28.57
CA PHE A 31 69.95 105.30 29.62
C PHE A 31 70.84 104.90 30.80
N ALA A 32 70.28 104.90 32.01
CA ALA A 32 70.97 104.48 33.22
C ALA A 32 71.46 103.02 33.10
N PRO A 33 72.79 102.76 33.09
CA PRO A 33 73.33 101.43 32.79
C PRO A 33 72.90 100.36 33.80
N ASP A 34 72.71 100.72 35.07
CA ASP A 34 72.25 99.79 36.12
C ASP A 34 70.80 99.33 35.90
N GLN A 35 69.93 100.22 35.40
CA GLN A 35 68.53 99.90 35.08
C GLN A 35 68.45 98.98 33.86
N VAL A 36 69.26 99.25 32.83
CA VAL A 36 69.36 98.40 31.64
C VAL A 36 69.91 97.02 32.01
N ALA A 37 70.94 96.95 32.86
CA ALA A 37 71.49 95.67 33.32
C ALA A 37 70.47 94.84 34.12
N GLY A 38 69.69 95.48 35.00
CA GLY A 38 68.60 94.81 35.74
C GLY A 38 67.48 94.31 34.83
N TYR A 39 67.14 95.08 33.79
CA TYR A 39 66.16 94.68 32.78
C TYR A 39 66.64 93.49 31.94
N LEU A 40 67.87 93.55 31.41
CA LEU A 40 68.47 92.46 30.63
C LEU A 40 68.57 91.17 31.44
N LYS A 41 68.84 91.26 32.75
CA LYS A 41 68.84 90.09 33.63
C LYS A 41 67.46 89.45 33.75
N ARG A 42 66.39 90.25 33.84
CA ARG A 42 64.99 89.74 33.87
C ARG A 42 64.57 89.14 32.54
N VAL A 43 64.93 89.78 31.43
CA VAL A 43 64.67 89.25 30.07
C VAL A 43 65.42 87.93 29.88
N ALA A 44 66.67 87.83 30.31
CA ALA A 44 67.43 86.57 30.25
C ALA A 44 66.76 85.46 31.07
N THR A 45 66.29 85.76 32.30
CA THR A 45 65.53 84.80 33.10
C THR A 45 64.21 84.40 32.44
N GLY A 46 63.51 85.36 31.81
CA GLY A 46 62.26 85.12 31.09
C GLY A 46 62.44 84.24 29.86
N VAL A 47 63.48 84.49 29.06
CA VAL A 47 63.84 83.67 27.90
C VAL A 47 64.21 82.26 28.34
N LEU A 48 65.03 82.10 29.38
CA LEU A 48 65.38 80.78 29.92
C LEU A 48 64.15 80.00 30.44
N SER A 49 63.21 80.70 31.08
CA SER A 49 61.94 80.10 31.53
C SER A 49 61.07 79.67 30.35
N LEU A 50 60.97 80.50 29.31
CA LEU A 50 60.24 80.18 28.08
C LEU A 50 60.88 79.03 27.31
N GLU A 51 62.21 79.00 27.21
CA GLU A 51 62.95 77.90 26.58
C GLU A 51 62.72 76.58 27.32
N SER A 52 62.83 76.59 28.66
CA SER A 52 62.52 75.41 29.48
C SER A 52 61.07 74.95 29.33
N ARG A 53 60.11 75.88 29.21
CA ARG A 53 58.70 75.57 28.96
C ARG A 53 58.47 75.01 27.56
N ILE A 54 59.13 75.55 26.54
CA ILE A 54 59.07 75.05 25.16
C ILE A 54 59.66 73.64 25.07
N GLU A 55 60.78 73.39 25.75
CA GLU A 55 61.39 72.05 25.79
C GLU A 55 60.50 71.05 26.52
N GLY A 56 59.88 71.44 27.64
CA GLY A 56 58.89 70.61 28.34
C GLY A 56 57.71 70.22 27.45
N ILE A 57 57.08 71.20 26.78
CA ILE A 57 55.94 70.96 25.89
C ILE A 57 56.36 70.11 24.68
N ARG A 58 57.58 70.30 24.14
CA ARG A 58 58.08 69.48 23.03
C ARG A 58 58.29 68.03 23.46
N PHE A 59 58.77 67.80 24.68
CA PHE A 59 58.93 66.47 25.23
C PHE A 59 57.57 65.77 25.40
N GLU A 60 56.59 66.46 26.01
CA GLU A 60 55.21 65.95 26.15
C GLU A 60 54.56 65.64 24.80
N LEU A 61 54.75 66.49 23.80
CA LEU A 61 54.22 66.26 22.44
C LEU A 61 54.84 65.02 21.79
N LEU A 62 56.14 64.78 22.02
CA LEU A 62 56.83 63.59 21.50
C LEU A 62 56.35 62.32 22.20
N GLU A 63 56.15 62.35 23.51
CA GLU A 63 55.58 61.22 24.26
C GLU A 63 54.14 60.93 23.81
N ALA A 64 53.29 61.95 23.73
CA ALA A 64 51.91 61.79 23.27
C ALA A 64 51.83 61.27 21.82
N ARG A 65 52.75 61.68 20.94
CA ARG A 65 52.84 61.13 19.58
C ARG A 65 53.25 59.67 19.59
N ARG A 66 54.21 59.30 20.43
CA ARG A 66 54.67 57.92 20.56
C ARG A 66 53.56 57.01 21.07
N GLU A 67 52.85 57.41 22.13
CA GLU A 67 51.70 56.69 22.67
C GLU A 67 50.59 56.55 21.62
N ARG A 68 50.29 57.63 20.89
CA ARG A 68 49.29 57.59 19.81
C ARG A 68 49.69 56.63 18.70
N ASP A 69 50.96 56.65 18.28
CA ASP A 69 51.45 55.79 17.20
C ASP A 69 51.47 54.32 17.65
N GLU A 70 51.79 54.04 18.91
CA GLU A 70 51.68 52.70 19.52
C GLU A 70 50.22 52.21 19.61
N ALA A 71 49.30 53.07 20.05
CA ALA A 71 47.87 52.76 20.10
C ALA A 71 47.29 52.52 18.70
N ARG A 72 47.71 53.30 17.71
CA ARG A 72 47.30 53.13 16.31
C ARG A 72 47.82 51.81 15.73
N ALA A 73 49.09 51.46 16.00
CA ALA A 73 49.66 50.18 15.56
C ALA A 73 48.93 48.98 16.19
N ALA A 74 48.52 49.09 17.47
CA ALA A 74 47.74 48.05 18.13
C ALA A 74 46.33 47.87 17.53
N LEU A 75 45.68 48.97 17.14
CA LEU A 75 44.38 48.96 16.44
C LEU A 75 44.49 48.40 15.01
N GLU A 76 45.52 48.78 14.26
CA GLU A 76 45.76 48.27 12.90
C GLU A 76 46.14 46.77 12.90
N ALA A 77 46.81 46.29 13.95
CA ALA A 77 47.12 44.86 14.11
C ALA A 77 45.89 44.00 14.47
N ALA A 78 44.90 44.58 15.14
CA ALA A 78 43.66 43.93 15.52
C ALA A 78 42.56 44.23 14.49
N ASP A 79 42.68 43.74 13.25
CA ASP A 79 41.60 43.89 12.26
C ASP A 79 40.39 43.02 12.69
N PRO A 80 39.27 43.63 13.12
CA PRO A 80 38.09 42.90 13.57
C PRO A 80 37.48 42.03 12.47
N ASN A 81 37.72 42.35 11.20
CA ASN A 81 37.22 41.53 10.08
C ASN A 81 37.96 40.20 9.97
N VAL A 82 39.23 40.14 10.34
CA VAL A 82 40.02 38.90 10.33
C VAL A 82 39.51 37.94 11.42
N ALA A 83 39.27 38.45 12.63
CA ALA A 83 38.69 37.67 13.71
C ALA A 83 37.26 37.17 13.36
N ALA A 84 36.43 38.03 12.77
CA ALA A 84 35.10 37.64 12.30
C ALA A 84 35.15 36.57 11.19
N SER A 85 36.07 36.70 10.23
CA SER A 85 36.25 35.72 9.14
C SER A 85 36.71 34.36 9.65
N GLN A 86 37.61 34.34 10.64
CA GLN A 86 38.05 33.11 11.28
C GLN A 86 36.88 32.41 11.98
N HIS A 87 36.08 33.17 12.74
CA HIS A 87 34.92 32.62 13.43
C HIS A 87 33.87 32.06 12.47
N VAL A 88 33.59 32.76 11.36
CA VAL A 88 32.69 32.26 10.31
C VAL A 88 33.24 30.98 9.67
N THR A 89 34.55 30.91 9.42
CA THR A 89 35.18 29.71 8.84
C THR A 89 35.06 28.51 9.77
N GLU A 90 35.27 28.71 11.08
CA GLU A 90 35.09 27.68 12.10
C GLU A 90 33.62 27.22 12.18
N LEU A 91 32.67 28.16 12.11
CA LEU A 91 31.24 27.83 12.12
C LEU A 91 30.84 27.00 10.90
N VAL A 92 31.28 27.41 9.71
CA VAL A 92 31.00 26.67 8.45
C VAL A 92 31.60 25.27 8.53
N ARG A 93 32.85 25.14 9.00
CA ARG A 93 33.48 23.83 9.17
C ARG A 93 32.75 22.94 10.16
N GLY A 94 32.34 23.50 11.31
CA GLY A 94 31.56 22.77 12.30
C GLY A 94 30.20 22.33 11.78
N PHE A 95 29.55 23.17 10.96
CA PHE A 95 28.31 22.81 10.28
C PHE A 95 28.50 21.69 9.26
N ASP A 96 29.52 21.78 8.42
CA ASP A 96 29.85 20.74 7.42
C ASP A 96 30.13 19.40 8.09
N ASP A 97 30.89 19.39 9.19
CA ASP A 97 31.17 18.19 9.97
C ASP A 97 29.89 17.58 10.58
N GLN A 98 28.99 18.41 11.10
CA GLN A 98 27.70 17.97 11.64
C GLN A 98 26.78 17.41 10.57
N VAL A 99 26.64 18.11 9.43
CA VAL A 99 25.83 17.66 8.30
C VAL A 99 26.41 16.36 7.72
N GLY A 100 27.74 16.26 7.59
CA GLY A 100 28.41 15.04 7.16
C GLY A 100 28.24 13.88 8.14
N GLY A 101 28.11 14.16 9.44
CA GLY A 101 27.71 13.17 10.45
C GLY A 101 26.28 12.69 10.24
N LEU A 102 25.33 13.62 10.17
CA LEU A 102 23.90 13.34 9.99
C LEU A 102 23.62 12.57 8.70
N LEU A 103 24.28 12.91 7.60
CA LEU A 103 24.12 12.20 6.33
C LEU A 103 24.61 10.75 6.43
N ARG A 104 25.76 10.51 7.07
CA ARG A 104 26.26 9.14 7.29
C ARG A 104 25.32 8.33 8.17
N ASP A 105 24.82 8.92 9.25
CA ASP A 105 23.86 8.25 10.15
C ASP A 105 22.55 7.93 9.41
N ALA A 106 22.06 8.88 8.60
CA ALA A 106 20.87 8.68 7.78
C ALA A 106 21.06 7.57 6.73
N GLU A 107 22.23 7.49 6.09
CA GLU A 107 22.56 6.43 5.14
C GLU A 107 22.62 5.06 5.80
N VAL A 108 23.24 4.96 6.98
CA VAL A 108 23.31 3.72 7.76
C VAL A 108 21.91 3.27 8.16
N GLU A 109 21.08 4.18 8.68
CA GLU A 109 19.72 3.85 9.10
C GLU A 109 18.83 3.50 7.90
N ALA A 110 18.95 4.22 6.78
CA ALA A 110 18.26 3.87 5.54
C ALA A 110 18.65 2.49 5.03
N GLY A 111 19.94 2.13 5.09
CA GLY A 111 20.43 0.81 4.76
C GLY A 111 19.85 -0.27 5.67
N ARG A 112 19.79 -0.01 6.99
CA ARG A 112 19.20 -0.90 7.99
C ARG A 112 17.71 -1.13 7.72
N VAL A 113 16.94 -0.07 7.55
CA VAL A 113 15.51 -0.13 7.24
C VAL A 113 15.27 -0.89 5.93
N GLN A 114 16.06 -0.62 4.88
CA GLN A 114 15.92 -1.32 3.62
C GLN A 114 16.21 -2.83 3.76
N SER A 115 17.23 -3.20 4.54
CA SER A 115 17.54 -4.60 4.84
C SER A 115 16.41 -5.28 5.60
N ASP A 116 15.89 -4.63 6.64
CA ASP A 116 14.79 -5.15 7.46
C ASP A 116 13.52 -5.36 6.63
N VAL A 117 13.16 -4.38 5.79
CA VAL A 117 12.02 -4.47 4.88
C VAL A 117 12.19 -5.61 3.89
N ARG A 118 13.39 -5.79 3.30
CA ARG A 118 13.66 -6.92 2.40
C ARG A 118 13.55 -8.26 3.11
N ALA A 119 14.06 -8.37 4.34
CA ALA A 119 13.97 -9.60 5.12
C ALA A 119 12.53 -9.94 5.53
N GLU A 120 11.74 -8.95 5.93
CA GLU A 120 10.32 -9.13 6.24
C GLU A 120 9.52 -9.50 4.98
N ALA A 121 9.72 -8.79 3.87
CA ALA A 121 9.08 -9.11 2.60
C ALA A 121 9.41 -10.54 2.14
N GLY A 122 10.67 -10.97 2.30
CA GLY A 122 11.09 -12.34 2.03
C GLY A 122 10.36 -13.37 2.90
N ARG A 123 10.21 -13.09 4.20
CA ARG A 123 9.46 -13.95 5.14
C ARG A 123 7.97 -14.03 4.79
N ILE A 124 7.34 -12.91 4.45
CA ILE A 124 5.93 -12.87 4.04
C ILE A 124 5.74 -13.69 2.76
N LEU A 125 6.60 -13.51 1.75
CA LEU A 125 6.52 -14.27 0.51
C LEU A 125 6.74 -15.77 0.72
N ALA A 126 7.67 -16.16 1.59
CA ALA A 126 7.90 -17.57 1.91
C ALA A 126 6.66 -18.20 2.56
N LYS A 127 6.07 -17.54 3.57
CA LYS A 127 4.83 -18.00 4.21
C LYS A 127 3.67 -18.09 3.22
N ALA A 128 3.47 -17.06 2.39
CA ALA A 128 2.40 -17.05 1.40
C ALA A 128 2.54 -18.20 0.39
N ARG A 129 3.78 -18.55 0.00
CA ARG A 129 4.04 -19.71 -0.86
C ARG A 129 3.72 -21.03 -0.17
N GLU A 130 4.18 -21.20 1.07
CA GLU A 130 3.90 -22.40 1.85
C GLU A 130 2.39 -22.60 2.06
N GLU A 131 1.66 -21.53 2.38
CA GLU A 131 0.21 -21.58 2.52
C GLU A 131 -0.49 -21.91 1.20
N ALA A 132 -0.04 -21.32 0.09
CA ALA A 132 -0.58 -21.62 -1.24
C ALA A 132 -0.34 -23.08 -1.62
N ASP A 133 0.87 -23.60 -1.39
CA ASP A 133 1.22 -25.00 -1.65
C ASP A 133 0.37 -25.95 -0.82
N ARG A 134 0.14 -25.63 0.47
CA ARG A 134 -0.76 -26.39 1.35
C ARG A 134 -2.19 -26.39 0.82
N ILE A 135 -2.76 -25.24 0.45
CA ILE A 135 -4.12 -25.15 -0.09
C ILE A 135 -4.26 -25.99 -1.37
N VAL A 136 -3.27 -25.91 -2.27
CA VAL A 136 -3.27 -26.70 -3.51
C VAL A 136 -3.19 -28.20 -3.20
N ALA A 137 -2.37 -28.61 -2.24
CA ALA A 137 -2.27 -30.00 -1.83
C ALA A 137 -3.57 -30.52 -1.21
N GLU A 138 -4.20 -29.73 -0.32
CA GLU A 138 -5.48 -30.05 0.30
C GLU A 138 -6.60 -30.16 -0.75
N ALA A 139 -6.72 -29.19 -1.65
CA ALA A 139 -7.70 -29.21 -2.73
C ALA A 139 -7.53 -30.41 -3.67
N ARG A 140 -6.28 -30.80 -3.98
CA ARG A 140 -6.00 -32.00 -4.77
C ARG A 140 -6.42 -33.27 -4.03
N ALA A 141 -6.08 -33.38 -2.75
CA ALA A 141 -6.47 -34.53 -1.93
C ALA A 141 -7.99 -34.65 -1.81
N GLU A 142 -8.69 -33.54 -1.63
CA GLU A 142 -10.16 -33.50 -1.60
C GLU A 142 -10.76 -33.89 -2.96
N ALA A 143 -10.24 -33.35 -4.07
CA ALA A 143 -10.69 -33.73 -5.40
C ALA A 143 -10.49 -35.22 -5.70
N GLU A 144 -9.38 -35.81 -5.23
CA GLU A 144 -9.12 -37.25 -5.35
C GLU A 144 -10.11 -38.09 -4.53
N ARG A 145 -10.39 -37.68 -3.29
CA ARG A 145 -11.41 -38.35 -2.45
C ARG A 145 -12.77 -38.32 -3.12
N THR A 146 -13.24 -37.14 -3.53
CA THR A 146 -14.54 -36.99 -4.20
C THR A 146 -14.62 -37.84 -5.48
N ARG A 147 -13.54 -37.92 -6.26
CA ARG A 147 -13.49 -38.81 -7.45
C ARG A 147 -13.59 -40.28 -7.07
N ALA A 148 -12.90 -40.73 -6.02
CA ALA A 148 -12.97 -42.10 -5.56
C ALA A 148 -14.38 -42.45 -5.04
N ASP A 149 -15.01 -41.53 -4.32
CA ASP A 149 -16.37 -41.69 -3.81
C ASP A 149 -17.37 -41.80 -4.98
N VAL A 150 -17.32 -40.88 -5.94
CA VAL A 150 -18.17 -40.92 -7.14
C VAL A 150 -17.96 -42.20 -7.94
N GLN A 151 -16.72 -42.67 -8.09
CA GLN A 151 -16.43 -43.94 -8.77
C GLN A 151 -17.04 -45.14 -8.02
N THR A 152 -16.99 -45.12 -6.70
CA THR A 152 -17.59 -46.18 -5.86
C THR A 152 -19.11 -46.17 -6.00
N GLU A 153 -19.74 -45.00 -5.88
CA GLU A 153 -21.19 -44.84 -6.06
C GLU A 153 -21.64 -45.26 -7.46
N GLU A 154 -20.87 -44.91 -8.49
CA GLU A 154 -21.16 -45.32 -9.87
C GLU A 154 -21.10 -46.84 -10.02
N GLN A 155 -20.09 -47.50 -9.45
CA GLN A 155 -19.99 -48.96 -9.46
C GLN A 155 -21.18 -49.61 -8.74
N GLU A 156 -21.55 -49.11 -7.57
CA GLU A 156 -22.71 -49.59 -6.83
C GLU A 156 -24.02 -49.37 -7.60
N ALA A 157 -24.20 -48.21 -8.22
CA ALA A 157 -25.35 -47.92 -9.07
C ALA A 157 -25.42 -48.88 -10.27
N ARG A 158 -24.30 -49.16 -10.93
CA ARG A 158 -24.21 -50.14 -12.02
C ARG A 158 -24.57 -51.56 -11.56
N ILE A 159 -24.07 -51.99 -10.40
CA ILE A 159 -24.40 -53.31 -9.83
C ILE A 159 -25.90 -53.39 -9.50
N ARG A 160 -26.47 -52.34 -8.88
CA ARG A 160 -27.91 -52.28 -8.57
C ARG A 160 -28.76 -52.32 -9.85
N ALA A 161 -28.39 -51.57 -10.87
CA ALA A 161 -29.07 -51.58 -12.17
C ALA A 161 -29.01 -52.96 -12.82
N ALA A 162 -27.82 -53.60 -12.85
CA ALA A 162 -27.65 -54.94 -13.40
C ALA A 162 -28.51 -55.99 -12.67
N ARG A 163 -28.58 -55.91 -11.33
CA ARG A 163 -29.45 -56.78 -10.53
C ARG A 163 -30.93 -56.59 -10.86
N SER A 164 -31.38 -55.34 -10.98
CA SER A 164 -32.77 -55.02 -11.34
C SER A 164 -33.13 -55.55 -12.72
N ILE A 165 -32.26 -55.36 -13.73
CA ILE A 165 -32.47 -55.91 -15.08
C ILE A 165 -32.54 -57.44 -15.04
N TYR A 166 -31.66 -58.08 -14.28
CA TYR A 166 -31.67 -59.53 -14.14
C TYR A 166 -32.97 -60.05 -13.50
N GLN A 167 -33.47 -59.38 -12.45
CA GLN A 167 -34.75 -59.72 -11.83
C GLN A 167 -35.93 -59.54 -12.79
N ALA A 168 -35.99 -58.40 -13.49
CA ALA A 168 -37.03 -58.13 -14.48
C ALA A 168 -37.04 -59.18 -15.61
N ARG A 169 -35.86 -59.65 -16.06
CA ARG A 169 -35.77 -60.75 -17.03
C ARG A 169 -36.29 -62.06 -16.48
N GLN A 170 -35.95 -62.43 -15.24
CA GLN A 170 -36.48 -63.64 -14.63
C GLN A 170 -38.01 -63.59 -14.48
N GLU A 171 -38.55 -62.44 -14.10
CA GLU A 171 -40.00 -62.25 -14.00
C GLU A 171 -40.67 -62.35 -15.37
N ASN A 172 -40.08 -61.75 -16.40
CA ASN A 172 -40.56 -61.89 -17.78
C ASN A 172 -40.55 -63.35 -18.24
N ASP A 173 -39.46 -64.08 -18.01
CA ASP A 173 -39.35 -65.50 -18.37
C ASP A 173 -40.39 -66.36 -17.63
N ARG A 174 -40.65 -66.08 -16.34
CA ARG A 174 -41.70 -66.75 -15.56
C ARG A 174 -43.08 -66.45 -16.16
N ALA A 175 -43.42 -65.18 -16.35
CA ALA A 175 -44.69 -64.77 -16.94
C ALA A 175 -44.90 -65.37 -18.33
N SER A 176 -43.85 -65.45 -19.15
CA SER A 176 -43.90 -66.06 -20.48
C SER A 176 -44.18 -67.57 -20.43
N ARG A 177 -43.55 -68.29 -19.49
CA ARG A 177 -43.84 -69.72 -19.24
C ARG A 177 -45.28 -69.92 -18.76
N ASP A 178 -45.74 -69.10 -17.82
CA ASP A 178 -47.09 -69.17 -17.28
C ASP A 178 -48.14 -68.93 -18.36
N LEU A 179 -47.93 -67.91 -19.22
CA LEU A 179 -48.80 -67.65 -20.37
C LEU A 179 -48.78 -68.79 -21.39
N SER A 180 -47.62 -69.40 -21.62
CA SER A 180 -47.49 -70.54 -22.54
C SER A 180 -48.25 -71.76 -22.01
N ALA A 181 -48.13 -72.05 -20.72
CA ALA A 181 -48.87 -73.13 -20.06
C ALA A 181 -50.39 -72.86 -20.08
N MET A 182 -50.81 -71.63 -19.78
CA MET A 182 -52.22 -71.24 -19.87
C MET A 182 -52.77 -71.40 -21.29
N ARG A 183 -52.01 -70.99 -22.31
CA ARG A 183 -52.37 -71.16 -23.72
C ARG A 183 -52.50 -72.64 -24.09
N GLU A 184 -51.58 -73.49 -23.64
CA GLU A 184 -51.65 -74.93 -23.89
C GLU A 184 -52.91 -75.54 -23.30
N THR A 185 -53.20 -75.25 -22.03
CA THR A 185 -54.44 -75.67 -21.36
C THR A 185 -55.68 -75.16 -22.09
N MET A 186 -55.73 -73.88 -22.49
CA MET A 186 -56.86 -73.34 -23.25
C MET A 186 -57.04 -74.05 -24.60
N LEU A 187 -55.96 -74.33 -25.33
CA LEU A 187 -56.05 -75.06 -26.59
C LEU A 187 -56.52 -76.50 -26.38
N GLU A 188 -56.10 -77.16 -25.29
CA GLU A 188 -56.58 -78.48 -24.92
C GLU A 188 -58.07 -78.47 -24.55
N THR A 189 -58.54 -77.48 -23.78
CA THR A 189 -59.97 -77.35 -23.48
C THR A 189 -60.80 -77.09 -24.74
N PHE A 190 -60.32 -76.24 -25.66
CA PHE A 190 -60.99 -76.01 -26.95
C PHE A 190 -61.03 -77.28 -27.80
N ARG A 191 -59.95 -78.07 -27.86
CA ARG A 191 -59.96 -79.38 -28.55
C ARG A 191 -60.96 -80.33 -27.90
N GLY A 192 -60.98 -80.44 -26.57
CA GLY A 192 -61.95 -81.27 -25.85
C GLY A 192 -63.40 -80.81 -25.99
N ILE A 193 -63.66 -79.51 -26.14
CA ILE A 193 -65.00 -78.97 -26.48
C ILE A 193 -65.35 -79.35 -27.90
N ARG A 194 -64.45 -79.13 -28.87
CA ARG A 194 -64.66 -79.47 -30.28
C ARG A 194 -64.93 -80.96 -30.45
N ASP A 195 -64.14 -81.82 -29.84
CA ASP A 195 -64.27 -83.27 -29.98
C ASP A 195 -65.61 -83.74 -29.39
N ARG A 196 -66.05 -83.18 -28.26
CA ARG A 196 -67.41 -83.41 -27.71
C ARG A 196 -68.51 -82.87 -28.61
N ALA A 197 -68.31 -81.71 -29.23
CA ALA A 197 -69.29 -81.14 -30.15
C ALA A 197 -69.44 -82.01 -31.41
N VAL A 198 -68.34 -82.58 -31.93
CA VAL A 198 -68.38 -83.54 -33.04
C VAL A 198 -69.14 -84.80 -32.64
N VAL A 199 -68.84 -85.39 -31.48
CA VAL A 199 -69.58 -86.58 -30.98
C VAL A 199 -71.06 -86.27 -30.79
N ALA A 200 -71.41 -85.11 -30.22
CA ALA A 200 -72.80 -84.71 -30.04
C ALA A 200 -73.51 -84.49 -31.39
N LEU A 201 -72.82 -83.97 -32.41
CA LEU A 201 -73.36 -83.85 -33.76
C LEU A 201 -73.57 -85.23 -34.40
N ASP A 202 -72.64 -86.16 -34.24
CA ASP A 202 -72.77 -87.56 -34.71
C ASP A 202 -73.95 -88.27 -34.01
N GLU A 203 -74.14 -88.03 -32.71
CA GLU A 203 -75.29 -88.56 -31.94
C GLU A 203 -76.62 -87.97 -32.43
N VAL A 204 -76.66 -86.67 -32.73
CA VAL A 204 -77.84 -86.02 -33.32
C VAL A 204 -78.09 -86.56 -34.73
N GLU A 205 -77.07 -86.74 -35.55
CA GLU A 205 -77.18 -87.33 -36.89
C GLU A 205 -77.74 -88.76 -36.82
N ALA A 206 -77.21 -89.60 -35.92
CA ALA A 206 -77.73 -90.95 -35.69
C ALA A 206 -79.18 -90.95 -35.17
N ALA A 207 -79.56 -89.98 -34.33
CA ALA A 207 -80.93 -89.82 -33.87
C ALA A 207 -81.88 -89.42 -35.02
N ILE A 208 -81.46 -88.49 -35.88
CA ILE A 208 -82.20 -88.10 -37.08
C ILE A 208 -82.34 -89.29 -38.03
N GLU A 209 -81.27 -90.05 -38.31
CA GLU A 209 -81.37 -91.27 -39.15
C GLU A 209 -82.35 -92.30 -38.57
N LYS A 210 -82.36 -92.46 -37.24
CA LYS A 210 -83.28 -93.35 -36.53
C LYS A 210 -84.73 -92.85 -36.55
N GLU A 211 -84.95 -91.55 -36.45
CA GLU A 211 -86.28 -90.92 -36.48
C GLU A 211 -86.84 -90.83 -37.91
N ALA A 212 -85.98 -90.57 -38.91
CA ALA A 212 -86.31 -90.64 -40.34
C ALA A 212 -86.66 -92.06 -40.80
N ALA A 213 -86.17 -93.09 -40.11
CA ALA A 213 -86.61 -94.47 -40.32
C ALA A 213 -87.99 -94.77 -39.67
N SER A 214 -88.56 -93.84 -38.89
CA SER A 214 -89.75 -94.09 -38.06
C SER A 214 -90.92 -93.12 -38.23
N ASP A 215 -90.85 -92.03 -39.02
CA ASP A 215 -92.00 -91.14 -39.25
C ASP A 215 -91.98 -90.40 -40.62
N PRO A 216 -93.14 -90.15 -41.28
CA PRO A 216 -93.21 -89.63 -42.65
C PRO A 216 -93.07 -88.10 -42.69
N VAL A 217 -92.23 -87.63 -43.61
CA VAL A 217 -91.91 -86.23 -43.91
C VAL A 217 -93.17 -85.39 -44.18
N VAL A 218 -93.41 -84.37 -43.36
CA VAL A 218 -94.37 -83.28 -43.63
C VAL A 218 -93.59 -82.05 -44.08
N ILE A 219 -93.75 -81.69 -45.36
CA ILE A 219 -93.22 -80.46 -45.96
C ILE A 219 -94.10 -79.30 -45.49
N VAL A 220 -93.50 -78.29 -44.86
CA VAL A 220 -94.16 -77.00 -44.60
C VAL A 220 -93.35 -75.92 -45.32
N GLU A 221 -93.98 -75.31 -46.32
CA GLU A 221 -93.53 -74.13 -47.03
C GLU A 221 -93.72 -72.85 -46.19
N ASP A 222 -92.83 -71.89 -46.47
CA ASP A 222 -92.96 -70.43 -46.36
C ASP A 222 -93.06 -69.75 -44.97
N ALA A 223 -92.11 -68.84 -44.69
CA ALA A 223 -92.26 -67.38 -44.91
C ALA A 223 -91.39 -66.55 -43.94
N ASP A 224 -90.79 -65.47 -44.49
CA ASP A 224 -90.58 -64.14 -43.88
C ASP A 224 -89.74 -64.00 -42.59
N GLU A 225 -89.05 -62.90 -42.30
CA GLU A 225 -88.51 -61.73 -42.98
C GLU A 225 -87.64 -61.06 -41.89
N LEU A 226 -86.54 -60.43 -42.29
CA LEU A 226 -85.99 -59.17 -41.75
C LEU A 226 -85.97 -58.92 -40.21
N ALA A 227 -84.77 -58.71 -39.67
CA ALA A 227 -84.37 -57.36 -39.22
C ALA A 227 -82.93 -57.34 -38.69
N SER A 228 -82.13 -56.48 -39.31
CA SER A 228 -80.84 -56.00 -38.81
C SER A 228 -81.02 -55.23 -37.49
N THR A 229 -80.11 -55.38 -36.54
CA THR A 229 -80.01 -54.47 -35.39
C THR A 229 -78.54 -54.18 -35.07
N GLU A 230 -78.10 -53.05 -35.62
CA GLU A 230 -77.40 -51.94 -34.95
C GLU A 230 -76.18 -52.25 -34.05
N VAL A 231 -75.01 -51.77 -34.51
CA VAL A 231 -73.72 -51.76 -33.79
C VAL A 231 -73.55 -50.44 -33.03
N PRO A 232 -73.24 -50.41 -31.72
CA PRO A 232 -72.89 -49.19 -31.03
C PRO A 232 -71.39 -48.88 -31.18
N GLN A 233 -71.07 -47.68 -31.68
CA GLN A 233 -69.71 -47.12 -31.67
C GLN A 233 -69.31 -46.66 -30.25
N VAL A 234 -68.07 -46.96 -29.84
CA VAL A 234 -67.44 -46.45 -28.62
C VAL A 234 -66.39 -45.38 -29.02
N PRO A 235 -66.33 -44.21 -28.34
CA PRO A 235 -65.51 -43.07 -28.76
C PRO A 235 -64.04 -43.22 -28.34
N ARG A 236 -63.15 -42.63 -29.15
CA ARG A 236 -61.70 -42.49 -28.88
C ARG A 236 -61.45 -41.43 -27.79
N PRO A 237 -60.50 -41.63 -26.87
CA PRO A 237 -60.02 -40.56 -26.00
C PRO A 237 -58.93 -39.73 -26.69
N ASP A 238 -58.97 -38.42 -26.42
CA ASP A 238 -58.11 -37.37 -26.94
C ASP A 238 -56.65 -37.49 -26.47
N LEU A 239 -55.76 -36.93 -27.29
CA LEU A 239 -54.32 -36.68 -27.04
C LEU A 239 -54.11 -35.55 -26.03
#